data_AF-A0A7C0VW22-F1
#
_entry.id   AF-A0A7C0VW22-F1
#
_cell.length_a   1.000
_cell.length_b   1.000
_cell.length_c   1.000
_cell.angle_alpha   90.00
_cell.angle_beta   90.00
_cell.angle_gamma   90.00
#
_symmetry.space_group_name_H-M   'P 1'
#
loop_
_entity.id
_entity.type
_entity.pdbx_description
1 polymer ?
#
loop_
_entity_poly.entity_id
_entity_poly.type
_entity_poly.pdbx_seq_one_letter_code
_entity_poly.pdbx_strand_id
1 'polypeptide(L)'
;DPVKRVDNMTMAWGLEARVPFLDHELVELAAAMPPELKLREGGKYPLRVLARGRLPDTVIDRPKGYFPVPALKLVCGTFLEFMTGILNSEACRRRGLFRRAYVERLLADPERHLTRIRGSKLWHLALLELWLQRNVDSVG
;
A
#
# COMPACT_ATOMS: atom_id res chain seq x y z
N ASP A 1 0.88 -0.33 11.55
CA ASP A 1 2.24 -0.02 12.02
C ASP A 1 3.23 -0.16 10.86
N PRO A 2 3.85 0.94 10.38
CA PRO A 2 4.80 0.91 9.27
C PRO A 2 6.06 0.09 9.55
N VAL A 3 6.57 0.09 10.79
CA VAL A 3 7.81 -0.61 11.15
C VAL A 3 7.59 -2.11 11.14
N LYS A 4 6.50 -2.58 11.78
CA LYS A 4 6.08 -3.99 11.72
C LYS A 4 5.87 -4.49 10.29
N ARG A 5 5.35 -3.63 9.40
CA ARG A 5 5.16 -3.99 7.99
C ARG A 5 6.50 -4.25 7.31
N VAL A 6 7.47 -3.35 7.47
CA VAL A 6 8.81 -3.50 6.89
C VAL A 6 9.45 -4.78 7.41
N ASP A 7 9.47 -4.97 8.72
CA ASP A 7 10.07 -6.14 9.38
C ASP A 7 9.46 -7.46 8.90
N ASN A 8 8.13 -7.63 9.03
CA ASN A 8 7.45 -8.85 8.61
C ASN A 8 7.66 -9.16 7.12
N MET A 9 7.65 -8.13 6.27
CA MET A 9 7.79 -8.32 4.82
C MET A 9 9.22 -8.69 4.44
N THR A 10 10.25 -8.12 5.06
CA THR A 10 11.64 -8.43 4.71
C THR A 10 12.08 -9.76 5.34
N MET A 11 11.71 -10.01 6.59
CA MET A 11 12.07 -11.24 7.29
C MET A 11 11.41 -12.50 6.70
N ALA A 12 10.22 -12.37 6.11
CA ALA A 12 9.60 -13.46 5.34
C ALA A 12 10.46 -13.95 4.16
N TRP A 13 11.45 -13.17 3.75
CA TRP A 13 12.41 -13.48 2.69
C TRP A 13 13.87 -13.51 3.18
N GLY A 14 14.09 -13.61 4.50
CA GLY A 14 15.43 -13.64 5.10
C GLY A 14 16.22 -12.34 4.95
N LEU A 15 15.54 -11.20 4.73
CA LEU A 15 16.15 -9.89 4.58
C LEU A 15 16.00 -9.07 5.87
N GLU A 16 17.11 -8.54 6.39
CA GLU A 16 17.12 -7.65 7.55
C GLU A 16 17.02 -6.18 7.09
N ALA A 17 15.93 -5.50 7.45
CA ALA A 17 15.77 -4.07 7.17
C ALA A 17 16.36 -3.21 8.29
N ARG A 18 17.15 -2.20 7.93
CA ARG A 18 17.61 -1.15 8.86
C ARG A 18 16.78 0.11 8.68
N VAL A 19 16.47 0.80 9.79
CA VAL A 19 15.64 2.01 9.83
C VAL A 19 16.40 3.18 10.49
N PRO A 20 17.40 3.79 9.81
CA PRO A 20 18.32 4.75 10.44
C PRO A 20 17.65 5.98 11.07
N PHE A 21 16.46 6.38 10.59
CA PHE A 21 15.70 7.48 11.17
C PHE A 21 15.09 7.19 12.55
N LEU A 22 15.16 5.94 13.01
CA LEU A 22 14.74 5.51 14.35
C LEU A 22 15.94 5.18 15.26
N ASP A 23 17.15 5.55 14.86
CA ASP A 23 18.29 5.51 15.77
C ASP A 23 18.03 6.41 16.99
N HIS A 24 18.40 5.92 18.17
CA HIS A 24 18.10 6.59 19.44
C HIS A 24 18.77 7.95 19.57
N GLU A 25 20.03 8.12 19.17
CA GLU A 25 20.73 9.41 19.25
C GLU A 25 20.08 10.44 18.33
N LEU A 26 19.70 10.02 17.12
CA LEU A 26 19.00 10.89 16.17
C LEU A 26 17.62 11.29 16.69
N VAL A 27 16.88 10.37 17.30
CA VAL A 27 15.55 10.64 17.86
C VAL A 27 15.66 11.59 19.06
N GLU A 28 16.63 11.39 19.95
CA GLU A 28 16.89 12.27 21.09
C GLU A 28 17.24 13.69 20.64
N LEU A 29 18.13 13.82 19.64
CA LEU A 29 18.47 15.11 19.04
C LEU A 29 17.24 15.79 18.43
N ALA A 30 16.44 15.05 17.67
CA ALA A 30 15.22 15.58 17.06
C ALA A 30 14.17 15.97 18.11
N ALA A 31 14.10 15.25 19.23
CA ALA A 31 13.19 15.55 20.34
C ALA A 31 13.59 16.84 21.07
N ALA A 32 14.88 17.04 21.32
CA ALA A 32 15.43 18.24 21.98
C ALA A 32 15.38 19.52 21.11
N MET A 33 15.21 19.38 19.80
CA MET A 33 15.17 20.51 18.87
C MET A 33 13.93 21.40 19.06
N PRO A 34 14.07 22.75 19.00
CA PRO A 34 12.96 23.69 18.97
C PRO A 34 11.87 23.27 17.96
N PRO A 35 10.60 23.16 18.37
CA PRO A 35 9.52 22.72 17.48
C PRO A 35 9.39 23.56 16.21
N GLU A 36 9.67 24.86 16.30
CA GLU A 36 9.55 25.83 15.20
C GLU A 36 10.48 25.45 14.05
N LEU A 37 11.68 24.94 14.36
CA LEU A 37 12.64 24.47 13.35
C LEU A 37 12.10 23.25 12.61
N LYS A 38 11.47 22.30 13.31
CA LYS A 38 10.94 21.07 12.68
C LYS A 38 9.72 21.33 11.81
N LEU A 39 8.94 22.37 12.13
CA LEU A 39 7.66 22.71 11.49
C LEU A 39 7.76 23.79 10.41
N ARG A 40 8.87 24.54 10.37
CA ARG A 40 9.13 25.56 9.35
C ARG A 40 8.90 25.02 7.94
N GLU A 41 8.32 25.86 7.07
CA GLU A 41 8.13 25.57 5.64
C GLU A 41 7.39 24.25 5.35
N GLY A 42 6.38 23.94 6.17
CA GLY A 42 5.56 22.73 6.01
C GLY A 42 6.21 21.45 6.55
N GLY A 43 7.28 21.60 7.34
CA GLY A 43 7.92 20.55 8.10
C GLY A 43 9.14 19.92 7.44
N LYS A 44 9.87 19.09 8.21
CA LYS A 44 11.13 18.43 7.79
C LYS A 44 12.25 19.41 7.39
N TYR A 45 12.16 20.67 7.82
CA TYR A 45 13.07 21.73 7.38
C TYR A 45 14.56 21.41 7.59
N PRO A 46 15.01 20.90 8.77
CA PRO A 46 16.42 20.54 8.95
C PRO A 46 16.90 19.50 7.95
N LEU A 47 16.08 18.48 7.64
CA LEU A 47 16.42 17.45 6.66
C LEU A 47 16.50 18.02 5.24
N ARG A 48 15.61 18.95 4.89
CA ARG A 48 15.64 19.60 3.57
C ARG A 48 16.91 20.43 3.41
N VAL A 49 17.26 21.24 4.41
CA VAL A 49 18.49 22.06 4.40
C VAL A 49 19.73 21.18 4.29
N LEU A 50 19.83 20.11 5.09
CA LEU A 50 20.94 19.16 5.03
C LEU A 50 21.05 18.43 3.69
N ALA A 51 19.93 18.22 2.99
CA ALA A 51 19.90 17.54 1.69
C ALA A 51 20.30 18.45 0.52
N ARG A 52 20.19 19.78 0.66
CA ARG A 52 20.60 20.72 -0.40
C ARG A 52 22.08 20.53 -0.74
N GLY A 53 22.39 20.54 -2.03
CA GLY A 53 23.74 20.28 -2.53
C GLY A 53 24.16 18.79 -2.51
N ARG A 54 23.35 17.90 -1.92
CA ARG A 54 23.56 16.43 -1.97
C ARG A 54 22.57 15.72 -2.88
N LEU A 55 21.36 16.24 -2.98
CA LEU A 55 20.30 15.72 -3.85
C LEU A 55 19.76 16.84 -4.75
N PRO A 56 19.21 16.52 -5.93
CA PRO A 56 18.52 17.48 -6.75
C PRO A 56 17.36 18.15 -6.00
N ASP A 57 17.20 19.46 -6.17
CA ASP A 57 16.15 20.23 -5.51
C ASP A 57 14.74 19.70 -5.83
N THR A 58 14.55 19.16 -7.03
CA THR A 58 13.30 18.50 -7.45
C THR A 58 12.91 17.31 -6.58
N VAL A 59 13.86 16.61 -5.96
CA VAL A 59 13.61 15.52 -5.01
C VAL A 59 13.27 16.07 -3.63
N ILE A 60 13.96 17.13 -3.21
CA ILE A 60 13.83 17.75 -1.88
C ILE A 60 12.49 18.49 -1.74
N ASP A 61 12.11 19.22 -2.79
CA ASP A 61 10.89 20.04 -2.84
C ASP A 61 9.65 19.25 -3.26
N ARG A 62 9.81 17.96 -3.56
CA ARG A 62 8.69 17.10 -3.91
C ARG A 62 7.66 17.08 -2.77
N PRO A 63 6.36 17.29 -3.08
CA PRO A 63 5.30 17.14 -2.10
C PRO A 63 5.33 15.75 -1.44
N LYS A 64 4.93 15.68 -0.17
CA LYS A 64 4.89 14.41 0.57
C LYS A 64 4.01 13.40 -0.16
N GLY A 65 4.65 12.37 -0.71
CA GLY A 65 3.96 11.23 -1.32
C GLY A 65 3.51 10.22 -0.27
N TYR A 66 2.40 9.54 -0.54
CA TYR A 66 2.06 8.29 0.14
C TYR A 66 2.86 7.14 -0.49
N PHE A 67 3.04 6.04 0.25
CA PHE A 67 3.57 4.78 -0.27
C PHE A 67 2.42 3.89 -0.72
N PRO A 68 1.91 4.00 -1.97
CA PRO A 68 0.82 3.13 -2.41
C PRO A 68 1.31 1.69 -2.40
N VAL A 69 0.48 0.78 -1.89
CA VAL A 69 0.70 -0.65 -2.13
C VAL A 69 0.40 -0.88 -3.61
N PRO A 70 1.39 -1.27 -4.45
CA PRO A 70 1.20 -1.33 -5.90
C PRO A 70 0.05 -2.24 -6.31
N ALA A 71 -0.16 -3.35 -5.59
CA ALA A 71 -1.26 -4.29 -5.80
C ALA A 71 -2.67 -3.65 -5.69
N LEU A 72 -2.82 -2.51 -5.00
CA LEU A 72 -4.10 -1.80 -4.92
C LEU A 72 -4.40 -0.91 -6.13
N LYS A 73 -3.40 -0.67 -6.99
CA LYS A 73 -3.47 0.28 -8.11
C LYS A 73 -3.09 -0.32 -9.45
N LEU A 74 -2.18 -1.27 -9.48
CA LEU A 74 -1.69 -1.97 -10.68
C LEU A 74 -2.23 -3.39 -10.64
N VAL A 75 -3.36 -3.59 -11.31
CA VAL A 75 -4.01 -4.89 -11.43
C VAL A 75 -3.72 -5.44 -12.83
N CYS A 76 -2.61 -6.15 -12.96
CA CYS A 76 -2.13 -6.67 -14.22
C CYS A 76 -1.40 -8.01 -14.05
N GLY A 77 -1.20 -8.73 -15.16
CA GLY A 77 -0.46 -9.99 -15.20
C GLY A 77 -0.99 -11.04 -14.23
N THR A 78 -0.07 -11.76 -13.58
CA THR A 78 -0.38 -12.86 -12.64
C THR A 78 -1.30 -12.44 -11.48
N PHE A 79 -1.26 -11.17 -11.09
CA PHE A 79 -2.12 -10.67 -10.03
C PHE A 79 -3.57 -10.47 -10.48
N LEU A 80 -3.79 -10.03 -11.72
CA LEU A 80 -5.12 -9.99 -12.33
C LEU A 80 -5.65 -11.41 -12.53
N GLU A 81 -4.82 -12.34 -13.00
CA GLU A 81 -5.18 -13.76 -13.16
C GLU A 81 -5.62 -14.38 -11.83
N PHE A 82 -4.87 -14.12 -10.76
CA PHE A 82 -5.23 -14.57 -9.41
C PHE A 82 -6.62 -14.08 -8.98
N MET A 83 -6.90 -12.78 -9.12
CA MET A 83 -8.21 -12.23 -8.76
C MET A 83 -9.32 -12.74 -9.67
N THR A 84 -9.01 -12.94 -10.96
CA THR A 84 -9.95 -13.53 -11.94
C THR A 84 -10.33 -14.94 -11.51
N GLY A 85 -9.36 -15.76 -11.09
CA GLY A 85 -9.59 -17.10 -10.58
C GLY A 85 -10.50 -17.11 -9.36
N ILE A 86 -10.23 -16.23 -8.38
CA ILE A 86 -11.08 -16.09 -7.18
C ILE A 86 -12.52 -15.75 -7.56
N LEU A 87 -12.72 -14.74 -8.42
CA LEU A 87 -14.04 -14.21 -8.77
C LEU A 87 -14.82 -15.05 -9.78
N ASN A 88 -14.16 -16.03 -10.41
CA ASN A 88 -14.77 -17.02 -11.28
C ASN A 88 -14.85 -18.41 -10.66
N SER A 89 -14.43 -18.58 -9.40
CA SER A 89 -14.56 -19.86 -8.69
C SER A 89 -16.02 -20.28 -8.58
N GLU A 90 -16.25 -21.59 -8.47
CA GLU A 90 -17.59 -22.13 -8.24
C GLU A 90 -18.18 -21.59 -6.93
N ALA A 91 -17.37 -21.53 -5.87
CA ALA A 91 -17.76 -20.98 -4.57
C ALA A 91 -18.30 -19.54 -4.71
N CYS A 92 -17.58 -18.68 -5.43
CA CYS A 92 -17.99 -17.30 -5.67
C CYS A 92 -19.32 -17.22 -6.44
N ARG A 93 -19.46 -18.04 -7.49
CA ARG A 93 -20.65 -18.08 -8.35
C ARG A 93 -21.88 -18.57 -7.59
N ARG A 94 -21.76 -19.66 -6.83
CA ARG A 94 -22.86 -20.24 -6.04
C ARG A 94 -23.30 -19.32 -4.92
N ARG A 95 -22.38 -18.54 -4.34
CA ARG A 95 -22.70 -17.60 -3.27
C ARG A 95 -23.63 -16.47 -3.70
N GLY A 96 -23.61 -16.09 -4.98
CA GLY A 96 -24.54 -15.12 -5.55
C GLY A 96 -24.43 -13.68 -5.01
N LEU A 97 -23.36 -13.34 -4.29
CA LEU A 97 -23.19 -11.99 -3.70
C LEU A 97 -22.92 -10.90 -4.74
N PHE A 98 -22.31 -11.25 -5.87
CA PHE A 98 -21.89 -10.27 -6.87
C PHE A 98 -22.77 -10.36 -8.12
N ARG A 99 -23.25 -9.21 -8.60
CA ARG A 99 -23.86 -9.11 -9.93
C ARG A 99 -22.83 -9.47 -10.99
N ARG A 100 -23.05 -10.56 -11.73
CA ARG A 100 -22.01 -11.11 -12.63
C ARG A 100 -21.54 -10.10 -13.67
N ALA A 101 -22.47 -9.43 -14.34
CA ALA A 101 -22.17 -8.39 -15.33
C ALA A 101 -21.31 -7.23 -14.78
N TYR A 102 -21.47 -6.89 -13.49
CA TYR A 102 -20.64 -5.86 -12.87
C TYR A 102 -19.18 -6.32 -12.75
N VAL A 103 -18.97 -7.57 -12.35
CA VAL A 103 -17.62 -8.12 -12.18
C VAL A 103 -16.92 -8.31 -13.52
N GLU A 104 -17.62 -8.81 -14.53
CA GLU A 104 -17.08 -8.96 -15.89
C GLU A 104 -16.59 -7.61 -16.44
N ARG A 105 -17.38 -6.55 -16.21
CA ARG A 105 -16.95 -5.20 -16.55
C ARG A 105 -15.69 -4.76 -15.80
N LEU A 106 -15.58 -5.09 -14.51
CA LEU A 106 -14.38 -4.78 -13.73
C LEU A 106 -13.15 -5.57 -14.20
N LEU A 107 -13.33 -6.83 -14.62
CA LEU A 107 -12.26 -7.69 -15.12
C LEU A 107 -11.78 -7.28 -16.51
N ALA A 108 -12.69 -6.81 -17.37
CA ALA A 108 -12.36 -6.36 -18.72
C ALA A 108 -11.50 -5.08 -18.74
N ASP A 109 -11.65 -4.22 -17.73
CA ASP A 109 -10.88 -2.97 -17.62
C ASP A 109 -10.54 -2.65 -16.15
N PRO A 110 -9.57 -3.38 -15.56
CA PRO A 110 -9.32 -3.38 -14.12
C PRO A 110 -8.72 -2.07 -13.60
N GLU A 111 -8.08 -1.28 -14.46
CA GLU A 111 -7.44 -0.02 -14.08
C GLU A 111 -8.38 1.19 -14.16
N ARG A 112 -9.44 1.14 -14.99
CA ARG A 112 -10.40 2.25 -15.12
C ARG A 112 -11.39 2.36 -13.97
N HIS A 113 -11.59 1.28 -13.22
CA HIS A 113 -12.66 1.21 -12.23
C HIS A 113 -12.14 1.37 -10.79
N LEU A 114 -11.77 2.61 -10.47
CA LEU A 114 -11.25 2.98 -9.14
C LEU A 114 -12.32 3.56 -8.22
N THR A 115 -12.11 3.44 -6.91
CA THR A 115 -12.89 4.14 -5.88
C THR A 115 -12.57 5.64 -5.88
N ARG A 116 -13.35 6.42 -5.12
CA ARG A 116 -13.12 7.87 -4.93
C ARG A 116 -11.70 8.20 -4.43
N ILE A 117 -11.10 7.32 -3.64
CA ILE A 117 -9.73 7.45 -3.12
C ILE A 117 -8.67 6.76 -4.00
N ARG A 118 -9.04 6.41 -5.24
CA ARG A 118 -8.18 5.79 -6.26
C ARG A 118 -7.66 4.40 -5.89
N GLY A 119 -8.45 3.58 -5.19
CA GLY A 119 -8.18 2.16 -4.96
C GLY A 119 -8.95 1.27 -5.93
N SER A 120 -8.41 0.12 -6.31
CA SER A 120 -9.08 -0.83 -7.23
C SER A 120 -10.39 -1.36 -6.64
N LYS A 121 -11.51 -1.20 -7.37
CA LYS A 121 -12.77 -1.85 -6.97
C LYS A 121 -12.67 -3.36 -7.12
N LEU A 122 -12.02 -3.84 -8.18
CA LEU A 122 -11.84 -5.26 -8.45
C LEU A 122 -11.11 -5.96 -7.29
N TRP A 123 -10.08 -5.32 -6.75
CA TRP A 123 -9.39 -5.81 -5.54
C TRP A 123 -10.34 -6.02 -4.37
N HIS A 124 -11.25 -5.08 -4.08
CA HIS A 124 -12.17 -5.24 -2.95
C HIS A 124 -13.10 -6.45 -3.12
N LEU A 125 -13.57 -6.71 -4.34
CA LEU A 125 -14.40 -7.87 -4.63
C LEU A 125 -13.61 -9.16 -4.43
N ALA A 126 -12.43 -9.25 -5.04
CA ALA A 126 -11.57 -10.43 -4.95
C ALA A 126 -11.10 -10.70 -3.51
N LEU A 127 -10.74 -9.65 -2.77
CA LEU A 127 -10.32 -9.76 -1.37
C LEU A 127 -11.45 -10.28 -0.48
N LEU A 128 -12.66 -9.74 -0.63
CA LEU A 128 -13.81 -10.20 0.13
C LEU A 128 -14.10 -11.67 -0.16
N GLU A 129 -14.14 -12.04 -1.44
CA GLU A 129 -14.39 -13.43 -1.83
C GLU A 129 -13.29 -14.39 -1.34
N LEU A 130 -12.01 -14.01 -1.47
CA LEU A 130 -10.90 -14.79 -0.96
C LEU A 130 -11.00 -15.00 0.56
N TRP A 131 -11.41 -13.96 1.29
CA TRP A 131 -11.62 -14.07 2.72
C TRP A 131 -12.75 -15.05 3.04
N LEU A 132 -13.88 -15.00 2.31
CA LEU A 132 -14.99 -15.93 2.49
C LEU A 132 -14.57 -17.38 2.22
N GLN A 133 -13.83 -17.62 1.13
CA GLN A 133 -13.31 -18.96 0.82
C GLN A 133 -12.37 -19.50 1.91
N ARG A 134 -11.53 -18.63 2.51
CA ARG A 134 -10.54 -19.02 3.52
C ARG A 134 -11.03 -19.07 4.97
N ASN A 135 -12.17 -18.48 5.27
CA ASN A 135 -12.62 -18.33 6.66
C ASN A 135 -14.08 -18.71 6.89
N VAL A 136 -14.87 -18.86 5.83
CA VAL A 136 -16.25 -19.32 5.92
C VAL A 136 -16.38 -20.70 5.32
N ASP A 137 -15.85 -20.91 4.12
CA ASP A 137 -15.99 -22.20 3.43
C ASP A 137 -15.07 -23.29 4.03
N SER A 138 -13.85 -22.91 4.44
CA SER A 138 -12.88 -23.81 5.07
C SER A 138 -13.09 -24.03 6.58
N VAL A 139 -14.19 -23.53 7.14
CA VAL A 139 -14.63 -23.81 8.53
C VAL A 139 -15.75 -24.86 8.54
N GLY A 140 -15.93 -25.60 7.43
CA GLY A 140 -16.81 -26.76 7.31
C GLY A 140 -16.05 -28.06 7.19
#